data_AF-A0A832FUP0-F1
#
_entry.id   AF-A0A832FUP0-F1
#
_cell.length_a   1.000
_cell.length_b   1.000
_cell.length_c   1.000
_cell.angle_alpha   90.00
_cell.angle_beta   90.00
_cell.angle_gamma   90.00
#
_symmetry.space_group_name_H-M   'P 1'
#
loop_
_entity.id
_entity.type
_entity.pdbx_description
1 polymer ?
#
loop_
_entity_poly.entity_id
_entity_poly.type
_entity_poly.pdbx_seq_one_letter_code
_entity_poly.pdbx_strand_id
1 'polypeptide(L)'
;MTTELGLETGVNFDRDRVAQQVADLVRDGVYIGTSSWKYHGWRGLLYTDDFYFGRFGFSDQRFLKYCLREYATVFKTVCVDAAYYRFPEPDQLKEMMELVPDDFRFALKATDTITIKTFPALPRFGTRAGKPNPDFLNASLFTDHFLRVCEPFKEKISVIIFEFSRFHHSDYTRGKQFVEQLDGFLSQLPSGVELRGGDSK
;
A
#
# COMPACT_ATOMS: atom_id res chain seq x y z
N MET A 1 -0.98 44.28 8.40
CA MET A 1 -0.08 44.06 7.26
C MET A 1 0.83 42.92 7.68
N THR A 2 0.34 41.70 7.49
CA THR A 2 0.95 40.49 8.05
C THR A 2 1.70 39.83 6.92
N THR A 3 3.02 39.85 7.01
CA THR A 3 3.94 39.33 6.01
C THR A 3 3.76 37.82 5.89
N GLU A 4 3.25 37.36 4.75
CA GLU A 4 3.34 35.96 4.35
C GLU A 4 4.82 35.64 4.14
N LEU A 5 5.36 34.77 4.99
CA LEU A 5 6.62 34.07 4.72
C LEU A 5 6.34 33.07 3.60
N GLY A 6 6.47 33.54 2.36
CA GLY A 6 6.57 32.69 1.18
C GLY A 6 7.79 31.79 1.34
N LEU A 7 7.56 30.55 1.76
CA LEU A 7 8.52 29.48 1.55
C LEU A 7 8.48 29.14 0.05
N GLU A 8 9.33 29.79 -0.73
CA GLU A 8 9.74 29.24 -2.02
C GLU A 8 10.50 27.92 -1.75
N THR A 9 9.77 26.81 -1.68
CA THR A 9 10.41 25.49 -1.59
C THR A 9 10.95 25.14 -2.96
N GLY A 10 12.25 25.40 -3.14
CA GLY A 10 13.05 25.15 -4.35
C GLY A 10 13.24 23.68 -4.74
N VAL A 11 12.18 22.87 -4.70
CA VAL A 11 12.13 21.57 -5.35
C VAL A 11 11.52 21.77 -6.72
N ASN A 12 12.36 21.89 -7.74
CA ASN A 12 11.90 21.84 -9.13
C ASN A 12 11.62 20.37 -9.50
N PHE A 13 10.37 19.94 -9.36
CA PHE A 13 9.93 18.61 -9.79
C PHE A 13 9.41 18.68 -11.23
N ASP A 14 10.25 18.26 -12.17
CA ASP A 14 9.87 18.14 -13.58
C ASP A 14 9.02 16.87 -13.78
N ARG A 15 7.69 17.06 -13.68
CA ARG A 15 6.69 16.00 -13.73
C ARG A 15 6.79 15.17 -15.02
N ASP A 16 6.97 15.83 -16.16
CA ASP A 16 6.96 15.18 -17.48
C ASP A 16 8.24 14.38 -17.69
N ARG A 17 9.38 14.93 -17.29
CA ARG A 17 10.65 14.19 -17.33
C ARG A 17 10.60 12.94 -16.45
N VAL A 18 10.08 13.05 -15.23
CA VAL A 18 9.96 11.90 -14.32
C VAL A 18 8.99 10.87 -14.89
N ALA A 19 7.85 11.29 -15.43
CA ALA A 19 6.90 10.38 -16.08
C ALA A 19 7.54 9.60 -17.23
N GLN A 20 8.33 10.28 -18.07
CA GLN A 20 9.04 9.63 -19.16
C GLN A 20 10.07 8.61 -18.65
N GLN A 21 10.88 8.97 -17.65
CA GLN A 21 11.86 8.06 -17.06
C GLN A 21 11.23 6.83 -16.41
N VAL A 22 10.10 7.00 -15.71
CA VAL A 22 9.37 5.88 -15.13
C VAL A 22 8.77 4.99 -16.22
N ALA A 23 8.22 5.57 -17.29
CA ALA A 23 7.71 4.80 -18.42
C ALA A 23 8.82 4.00 -19.12
N ASP A 24 10.02 4.57 -19.27
CA ASP A 24 11.18 3.87 -19.83
C ASP A 24 11.57 2.66 -18.98
N LEU A 25 11.63 2.81 -17.66
CA LEU A 25 11.91 1.71 -16.72
C LEU A 25 10.87 0.59 -16.79
N VAL A 26 9.59 0.93 -16.98
CA VAL A 26 8.54 -0.08 -17.13
C VAL A 26 8.74 -0.93 -18.39
N ARG A 27 9.30 -0.37 -19.47
CA ARG A 27 9.66 -1.15 -20.67
C ARG A 27 10.76 -2.18 -20.38
N ASP A 28 11.61 -1.91 -19.38
CA ASP A 28 12.63 -2.83 -18.87
C ASP A 28 12.10 -3.74 -17.74
N GLY A 29 10.79 -3.71 -17.47
CA GLY A 29 10.14 -4.52 -16.42
C GLY A 29 10.34 -3.99 -15.00
N VAL A 30 10.85 -2.77 -14.84
CA VAL A 30 11.08 -2.13 -13.54
C VAL A 30 9.95 -1.16 -13.22
N TYR A 31 9.20 -1.44 -12.15
CA TYR A 31 8.11 -0.58 -11.69
C TYR A 31 8.56 0.24 -10.47
N ILE A 32 8.50 1.56 -10.59
CA ILE A 32 8.77 2.50 -9.50
C ILE A 32 7.47 3.15 -9.05
N GLY A 33 7.27 3.19 -7.75
CA GLY A 33 6.12 3.81 -7.09
C GLY A 33 6.42 4.07 -5.62
N THR A 34 5.38 4.43 -4.87
CA THR A 34 5.47 4.82 -3.46
C THR A 34 4.60 3.95 -2.56
N SER A 35 4.85 3.99 -1.26
CA SER A 35 4.12 3.19 -0.27
C SER A 35 2.67 3.66 -0.02
N SER A 36 2.28 4.79 -0.60
CA SER A 36 0.95 5.40 -0.62
C SER A 36 0.97 6.55 -1.64
N TRP A 37 -0.17 7.21 -1.90
CA TRP A 37 -0.25 8.37 -2.80
C TRP A 37 -0.89 9.61 -2.16
N LYS A 38 -1.53 9.50 -0.99
CA LYS A 38 -2.37 10.57 -0.42
C LYS A 38 -1.57 11.61 0.37
N TYR A 39 -0.63 12.30 -0.28
CA TYR A 39 0.25 13.29 0.35
C TYR A 39 -0.08 14.73 -0.07
N HIS A 40 -0.62 15.52 0.85
CA HIS A 40 -0.90 16.94 0.61
C HIS A 40 0.37 17.75 0.29
N GLY A 41 1.53 17.34 0.80
CA GLY A 41 2.81 18.00 0.52
C GLY A 41 3.29 17.89 -0.93
N TRP A 42 2.63 17.11 -1.79
CA TRP A 42 2.93 17.02 -3.22
C TRP A 42 2.05 17.93 -4.09
N ARG A 43 1.18 18.75 -3.47
CA ARG A 43 0.44 19.80 -4.16
C ARG A 43 1.41 20.84 -4.74
N GLY A 44 1.14 21.28 -5.97
CA GLY A 44 2.04 22.13 -6.74
C GLY A 44 3.26 21.42 -7.33
N LEU A 45 3.43 20.11 -7.05
CA LEU A 45 4.46 19.26 -7.65
C LEU A 45 3.77 18.18 -8.50
N LEU A 46 3.30 17.11 -7.86
CA LEU A 46 2.62 16.00 -8.52
C LEU A 46 1.14 16.28 -8.74
N TYR A 47 0.51 17.02 -7.82
CA TYR A 47 -0.91 17.30 -7.81
C TYR A 47 -1.19 18.76 -8.16
N THR A 48 -2.04 18.97 -9.16
CA THR A 48 -2.49 20.30 -9.56
C THR A 48 -3.66 20.74 -8.68
N ASP A 49 -3.56 21.95 -8.12
CA ASP A 49 -4.56 22.43 -7.17
C ASP A 49 -5.93 22.66 -7.82
N ASP A 50 -5.97 23.09 -9.09
CA ASP A 50 -7.18 23.49 -9.82
C ASP A 50 -8.32 22.45 -9.78
N PHE A 51 -7.99 21.15 -9.82
CA PHE A 51 -9.01 20.09 -9.79
C PHE A 51 -9.70 19.98 -8.42
N TYR A 52 -9.01 20.35 -7.35
CA TYR A 52 -9.45 20.17 -5.97
C TYR A 52 -10.10 21.41 -5.36
N PHE A 53 -9.93 22.57 -5.99
CA PHE A 53 -10.61 23.79 -5.56
C PHE A 53 -12.08 23.78 -5.99
N GLY A 54 -12.93 24.29 -5.10
CA GLY A 54 -14.32 24.57 -5.36
C GLY A 54 -14.72 25.92 -4.80
N ARG A 55 -16.03 26.18 -4.75
CA ARG A 55 -16.60 27.45 -4.26
C ARG A 55 -16.10 27.87 -2.86
N PHE A 56 -15.76 26.90 -2.01
CA PHE A 56 -15.37 27.13 -0.61
C PHE A 56 -13.87 26.87 -0.36
N GLY A 57 -13.05 26.86 -1.41
CA GLY A 57 -11.62 26.55 -1.33
C GLY A 57 -11.31 25.09 -1.65
N PHE A 58 -10.14 24.62 -1.18
CA PHE A 58 -9.64 23.28 -1.42
C PHE A 58 -10.51 22.22 -0.75
N SER A 59 -10.89 21.17 -1.49
CA SER A 59 -11.68 20.05 -0.98
C SER A 59 -10.80 18.83 -0.69
N ASP A 60 -10.51 18.60 0.60
CA ASP A 60 -9.76 17.42 1.04
C ASP A 60 -10.44 16.11 0.63
N GLN A 61 -11.77 16.05 0.72
CA GLN A 61 -12.52 14.88 0.31
C GLN A 61 -12.33 14.57 -1.18
N ARG A 62 -12.36 15.61 -2.04
CA ARG A 62 -12.12 15.44 -3.48
C ARG A 62 -10.68 15.02 -3.74
N PHE A 63 -9.72 15.64 -3.05
CA PHE A 63 -8.31 15.29 -3.13
C PHE A 63 -8.07 13.81 -2.79
N LEU A 64 -8.47 13.37 -1.60
CA LEU A 64 -8.26 12.00 -1.14
C LEU A 64 -8.97 10.95 -2.02
N LYS A 65 -10.03 11.34 -2.71
CA LYS A 65 -10.76 10.47 -3.64
C LYS A 65 -10.08 10.37 -5.01
N TYR A 66 -9.57 11.48 -5.56
CA TYR A 66 -9.19 11.54 -6.98
C TYR A 66 -7.70 11.75 -7.26
N CYS A 67 -6.86 12.07 -6.26
CA CYS A 67 -5.44 12.34 -6.50
C CYS A 67 -4.65 11.15 -7.07
N LEU A 68 -5.17 9.92 -6.93
CA LEU A 68 -4.63 8.74 -7.60
C LEU A 68 -4.60 8.90 -9.13
N ARG A 69 -5.57 9.63 -9.71
CA ARG A 69 -5.63 9.88 -11.17
C ARG A 69 -4.38 10.61 -11.64
N GLU A 70 -4.00 11.68 -10.95
CA GLU A 70 -2.79 12.44 -11.27
C GLU A 70 -1.52 11.66 -10.95
N TYR A 71 -1.49 10.96 -9.81
CA TYR A 71 -0.38 10.09 -9.45
C TYR A 71 -0.05 9.09 -10.57
N ALA A 72 -1.09 8.47 -11.15
CA ALA A 72 -0.96 7.46 -12.20
C ALA A 72 -0.55 8.01 -13.59
N THR A 73 -0.46 9.33 -13.74
CA THR A 73 0.14 9.94 -14.94
C THR A 73 1.66 9.94 -14.92
N VAL A 74 2.27 9.78 -13.74
CA VAL A 74 3.72 9.82 -13.55
C VAL A 74 4.25 8.45 -13.16
N PHE A 75 3.66 7.86 -12.11
CA PHE A 75 4.04 6.54 -11.63
C PHE A 75 3.16 5.46 -12.24
N LYS A 76 3.71 4.25 -12.34
CA LYS A 76 3.03 3.09 -12.93
C LYS A 76 2.68 2.00 -11.91
N THR A 77 3.05 2.23 -10.65
CA THR A 77 2.61 1.39 -9.55
C THR A 77 2.46 2.16 -8.24
N VAL A 78 1.68 1.63 -7.31
CA VAL A 78 1.61 2.12 -5.93
C VAL A 78 1.36 0.96 -4.97
N CYS A 79 1.86 1.08 -3.75
CA CYS A 79 1.45 0.21 -2.66
C CYS A 79 0.22 0.77 -1.94
N VAL A 80 -0.78 -0.07 -1.74
CA VAL A 80 -2.01 0.27 -1.00
C VAL A 80 -1.82 -0.12 0.46
N ASP A 81 -1.43 0.87 1.27
CA ASP A 81 -1.23 0.70 2.71
C ASP A 81 -2.55 0.58 3.49
N ALA A 82 -3.66 1.08 2.94
CA ALA A 82 -4.96 1.00 3.61
C ALA A 82 -5.42 -0.46 3.87
N ALA A 83 -5.02 -1.39 3.00
CA ALA A 83 -5.27 -2.82 3.16
C ALA A 83 -4.50 -3.43 4.35
N TYR A 84 -3.52 -2.74 4.91
CA TYR A 84 -2.89 -3.16 6.17
C TYR A 84 -3.85 -3.06 7.36
N TYR A 85 -4.74 -2.07 7.40
CA TYR A 85 -5.56 -1.82 8.59
C TYR A 85 -6.90 -2.57 8.62
N ARG A 86 -7.33 -3.08 7.47
CA ARG A 86 -8.56 -3.86 7.32
C ARG A 86 -8.50 -4.70 6.05
N PHE A 87 -9.29 -5.76 6.00
CA PHE A 87 -9.48 -6.52 4.76
C PHE A 87 -9.98 -5.59 3.64
N PRO A 88 -9.53 -5.83 2.39
CA PRO A 88 -10.00 -5.06 1.25
C PRO A 88 -11.49 -5.31 1.03
N GLU A 89 -12.20 -4.28 0.58
CA GLU A 89 -13.61 -4.37 0.19
C GLU A 89 -13.71 -4.32 -1.33
N PRO A 90 -14.50 -5.19 -1.99
CA PRO A 90 -14.58 -5.28 -3.44
C PRO A 90 -14.91 -3.94 -4.13
N ASP A 91 -15.90 -3.21 -3.61
CA ASP A 91 -16.33 -1.93 -4.19
C ASP A 91 -15.24 -0.87 -4.06
N GLN A 92 -14.48 -0.87 -2.96
CA GLN A 92 -13.38 0.08 -2.77
C GLN A 92 -12.21 -0.21 -3.71
N LEU A 93 -11.88 -1.49 -3.92
CA LEU A 93 -10.87 -1.88 -4.90
C LEU A 93 -11.30 -1.47 -6.31
N LYS A 94 -12.55 -1.77 -6.68
CA LYS A 94 -13.11 -1.41 -7.97
C LYS A 94 -13.04 0.10 -8.21
N GLU A 95 -13.63 0.90 -7.32
CA GLU A 95 -13.63 2.36 -7.44
C GLU A 95 -12.21 2.92 -7.56
N MET A 96 -11.25 2.39 -6.79
CA MET A 96 -9.85 2.83 -6.83
C MET A 96 -9.16 2.47 -8.14
N MET A 97 -9.33 1.24 -8.63
CA MET A 97 -8.66 0.75 -9.84
C MET A 97 -9.24 1.32 -11.14
N GLU A 98 -10.48 1.82 -11.10
CA GLU A 98 -11.10 2.60 -12.18
C GLU A 98 -10.52 4.02 -12.31
N LEU A 99 -9.74 4.50 -11.33
CA LEU A 99 -9.09 5.81 -11.39
C LEU A 99 -7.79 5.81 -12.20
N VAL A 100 -7.27 4.65 -12.57
CA VAL A 100 -5.93 4.53 -13.17
C VAL A 100 -5.99 3.82 -14.53
N PRO A 101 -5.01 4.08 -15.41
CA PRO A 101 -4.84 3.34 -16.66
C PRO A 101 -4.74 1.81 -16.47
N ASP A 102 -4.96 1.05 -17.53
CA ASP A 102 -4.95 -0.43 -17.48
C ASP A 102 -3.55 -1.04 -17.32
N ASP A 103 -2.50 -0.30 -17.70
CA ASP A 103 -1.10 -0.66 -17.49
C ASP A 103 -0.61 -0.37 -16.07
N PHE A 104 -1.41 0.30 -15.24
CA PHE A 104 -1.05 0.58 -13.85
C PHE A 104 -1.15 -0.68 -12.97
N ARG A 105 -0.23 -0.83 -12.01
CA ARG A 105 -0.14 -1.99 -11.11
C ARG A 105 -0.24 -1.62 -9.65
N PHE A 106 -0.89 -2.45 -8.85
CA PHE A 106 -1.02 -2.27 -7.41
C PHE A 106 -0.23 -3.33 -6.65
N ALA A 107 0.58 -2.88 -5.70
CA ALA A 107 1.00 -3.71 -4.59
C ALA A 107 -0.01 -3.56 -3.45
N LEU A 108 -0.41 -4.65 -2.79
CA LEU A 108 -1.32 -4.59 -1.64
C LEU A 108 -0.58 -5.07 -0.39
N LYS A 109 -0.73 -4.37 0.73
CA LYS A 109 -0.27 -4.93 2.02
C LYS A 109 -1.30 -5.91 2.56
N ALA A 110 -0.84 -7.09 2.98
CA ALA A 110 -1.65 -7.99 3.78
C ALA A 110 -2.05 -7.30 5.09
N THR A 111 -3.23 -7.64 5.61
CA THR A 111 -3.79 -6.99 6.79
C THR A 111 -3.00 -7.31 8.06
N ASP A 112 -3.01 -6.38 9.01
CA ASP A 112 -2.40 -6.52 10.33
C ASP A 112 -3.06 -7.63 11.16
N THR A 113 -4.29 -8.01 10.79
CA THR A 113 -4.99 -9.18 11.32
C THR A 113 -4.25 -10.47 11.00
N ILE A 114 -3.53 -10.53 9.86
CA ILE A 114 -2.73 -11.71 9.46
C ILE A 114 -1.26 -11.56 9.85
N THR A 115 -0.71 -10.33 9.88
CA THR A 115 0.74 -10.11 10.02
C THR A 115 1.22 -9.69 11.40
N ILE A 116 0.33 -9.39 12.35
CA ILE A 116 0.70 -9.11 13.75
C ILE A 116 0.59 -10.37 14.59
N LYS A 117 1.69 -10.82 15.22
CA LYS A 117 1.67 -11.98 16.13
C LYS A 117 1.08 -11.67 17.50
N THR A 118 1.48 -10.51 18.05
CA THR A 118 1.03 -9.98 19.34
C THR A 118 0.76 -8.50 19.14
N PHE A 119 -0.46 -8.06 19.47
CA PHE A 119 -0.86 -6.68 19.22
C PHE A 119 0.00 -5.71 20.03
N PRO A 120 0.60 -4.68 19.41
CA PRO A 120 1.26 -3.61 20.13
C PRO A 120 0.33 -2.98 21.18
N ALA A 121 0.91 -2.49 22.27
CA ALA A 121 0.19 -1.77 23.32
C ALA A 121 -0.18 -0.34 22.86
N LEU A 122 -0.92 -0.22 21.77
CA LEU A 122 -1.35 1.03 21.16
C LEU A 122 -2.88 1.19 21.25
N PRO A 123 -3.40 2.42 21.43
CA PRO A 123 -4.85 2.67 21.59
C PRO A 123 -5.73 2.08 20.47
N ARG A 124 -5.23 2.06 19.22
CA ARG A 124 -5.99 1.57 18.06
C ARG A 124 -6.41 0.10 18.17
N PHE A 125 -5.72 -0.70 18.98
CA PHE A 125 -6.06 -2.11 19.19
C PHE A 125 -7.07 -2.34 20.30
N GLY A 126 -7.45 -1.30 21.07
CA GLY A 126 -8.46 -1.36 22.11
C GLY A 126 -8.23 -2.52 23.08
N THR A 127 -9.25 -3.37 23.27
CA THR A 127 -9.18 -4.53 24.19
C THR A 127 -8.21 -5.63 23.74
N ARG A 128 -7.71 -5.58 22.50
CA ARG A 128 -6.70 -6.50 21.96
C ARG A 128 -5.27 -6.05 22.24
N ALA A 129 -5.05 -4.80 22.62
CA ALA A 129 -3.72 -4.25 22.86
C ALA A 129 -2.91 -5.11 23.85
N GLY A 130 -1.68 -5.47 23.47
CA GLY A 130 -0.78 -6.31 24.27
C GLY A 130 -1.11 -7.82 24.27
N LYS A 131 -2.18 -8.25 23.58
CA LYS A 131 -2.61 -9.65 23.56
C LYS A 131 -2.10 -10.40 22.33
N PRO A 132 -1.90 -11.72 22.42
CA PRO A 132 -1.67 -12.55 21.24
C PRO A 132 -2.81 -12.40 20.23
N ASN A 133 -2.46 -12.36 18.95
CA ASN A 133 -3.42 -12.36 17.86
C ASN A 133 -3.79 -13.81 17.49
N PRO A 134 -5.06 -14.23 17.64
CA PRO A 134 -5.48 -15.58 17.25
C PRO A 134 -5.46 -15.81 15.73
N ASP A 135 -5.49 -14.74 14.93
CA ASP A 135 -5.58 -14.81 13.46
C ASP A 135 -4.23 -14.63 12.75
N PHE A 136 -3.13 -14.54 13.51
CA PHE A 136 -1.80 -14.45 12.93
C PHE A 136 -1.51 -15.64 12.02
N LEU A 137 -1.17 -15.36 10.76
CA LEU A 137 -0.96 -16.38 9.73
C LEU A 137 -2.14 -17.37 9.59
N ASN A 138 -3.38 -16.89 9.72
CA ASN A 138 -4.59 -17.67 9.47
C ASN A 138 -4.88 -17.77 7.95
N ALA A 139 -4.53 -18.91 7.35
CA ALA A 139 -4.63 -19.14 5.90
C ALA A 139 -6.07 -19.11 5.35
N SER A 140 -7.02 -19.69 6.08
CA SER A 140 -8.44 -19.70 5.65
C SER A 140 -8.99 -18.28 5.63
N LEU A 141 -8.78 -17.53 6.73
CA LEU A 141 -9.27 -16.16 6.85
C LEU A 141 -8.67 -15.26 5.76
N PHE A 142 -7.36 -15.38 5.51
CA PHE A 142 -6.70 -14.62 4.45
C PHE A 142 -7.20 -14.99 3.06
N THR A 143 -7.43 -16.28 2.78
CA THR A 143 -7.95 -16.73 1.49
C THR A 143 -9.37 -16.20 1.24
N ASP A 144 -10.26 -16.33 2.23
CA ASP A 144 -11.66 -15.97 2.09
C ASP A 144 -11.89 -14.45 2.02
N HIS A 145 -11.14 -13.67 2.81
CA HIS A 145 -11.38 -12.23 2.96
C HIS A 145 -10.36 -11.33 2.26
N PHE A 146 -9.24 -11.86 1.79
CA PHE A 146 -8.24 -11.10 1.03
C PHE A 146 -8.14 -11.61 -0.40
N LEU A 147 -7.68 -12.85 -0.58
CA LEU A 147 -7.38 -13.37 -1.93
C LEU A 147 -8.63 -13.46 -2.81
N ARG A 148 -9.74 -13.98 -2.28
CA ARG A 148 -11.00 -14.07 -3.04
C ARG A 148 -11.55 -12.70 -3.43
N VAL A 149 -11.37 -11.69 -2.58
CA VAL A 149 -11.78 -10.30 -2.89
C VAL A 149 -10.89 -9.69 -3.98
N CYS A 150 -9.60 -10.03 -3.98
CA CYS A 150 -8.64 -9.56 -4.97
C CYS A 150 -8.72 -10.28 -6.33
N GLU A 151 -9.24 -11.51 -6.38
CA GLU A 151 -9.26 -12.36 -7.58
C GLU A 151 -9.82 -11.67 -8.85
N PRO A 152 -10.95 -10.93 -8.79
CA PRO A 152 -11.47 -10.21 -9.97
C PRO A 152 -10.53 -9.13 -10.51
N PHE A 153 -9.55 -8.71 -9.71
CA PHE A 153 -8.63 -7.61 -9.99
C PHE A 153 -7.19 -8.06 -10.21
N LYS A 154 -6.92 -9.37 -10.24
CA LYS A 154 -5.57 -9.94 -10.24
C LYS A 154 -4.66 -9.40 -11.34
N GLU A 155 -5.19 -9.07 -12.52
CA GLU A 155 -4.41 -8.52 -13.63
C GLU A 155 -3.79 -7.15 -13.33
N LYS A 156 -4.39 -6.38 -12.41
CA LYS A 156 -3.84 -5.10 -11.92
C LYS A 156 -3.07 -5.25 -10.61
N ILE A 157 -3.05 -6.41 -9.95
CA ILE A 157 -2.33 -6.63 -8.69
C ILE A 157 -1.00 -7.34 -8.98
N SER A 158 0.12 -6.66 -8.73
CA SER A 158 1.45 -7.22 -9.01
C SER A 158 2.01 -8.05 -7.86
N VAL A 159 1.77 -7.63 -6.62
CA VAL A 159 2.34 -8.29 -5.44
C VAL A 159 1.47 -8.05 -4.20
N ILE A 160 1.42 -9.06 -3.33
CA ILE A 160 0.90 -8.92 -1.97
C ILE A 160 2.08 -8.95 -1.00
N ILE A 161 2.21 -7.92 -0.18
CA ILE A 161 3.33 -7.72 0.73
C ILE A 161 2.89 -8.10 2.14
N PHE A 162 3.60 -9.06 2.75
CA PHE A 162 3.45 -9.40 4.15
C PHE A 162 4.46 -8.61 4.98
N GLU A 163 4.02 -7.50 5.57
CA GLU A 163 4.82 -6.72 6.50
C GLU A 163 4.53 -7.15 7.94
N PHE A 164 5.51 -7.80 8.57
CA PHE A 164 5.40 -8.28 9.93
C PHE A 164 5.86 -7.24 10.94
N SER A 165 5.10 -7.07 12.01
CA SER A 165 5.54 -6.27 13.16
C SER A 165 6.73 -6.92 13.86
N ARG A 166 7.48 -6.12 14.63
CA ARG A 166 8.59 -6.64 15.45
C ARG A 166 8.14 -7.83 16.29
N PHE A 167 8.87 -8.94 16.18
CA PHE A 167 8.71 -10.09 17.06
C PHE A 167 9.50 -9.90 18.36
N HIS A 168 8.91 -10.32 19.48
CA HIS A 168 9.57 -10.38 20.77
C HIS A 168 10.07 -11.80 21.05
N HIS A 169 11.01 -11.95 21.99
CA HIS A 169 11.50 -13.28 22.39
C HIS A 169 10.38 -14.17 22.97
N SER A 170 9.32 -13.57 23.51
CA SER A 170 8.11 -14.27 23.95
C SER A 170 7.27 -14.80 22.78
N ASP A 171 7.40 -14.23 21.58
CA ASP A 171 6.71 -14.70 20.37
C ASP A 171 7.50 -15.86 19.75
N TYR A 172 8.80 -15.68 19.59
CA TYR A 172 9.71 -16.69 19.05
C TYR A 172 11.05 -16.67 19.81
N THR A 173 11.45 -17.83 20.31
CA THR A 173 12.78 -18.03 20.90
C THR A 173 13.88 -18.08 19.83
N ARG A 174 13.54 -18.52 18.60
CA ARG A 174 14.46 -18.62 17.47
C ARG A 174 13.75 -18.23 16.18
N GLY A 175 14.44 -17.51 15.29
CA GLY A 175 13.89 -17.09 13.99
C GLY A 175 13.36 -18.23 13.13
N LYS A 176 13.91 -19.45 13.26
CA LYS A 176 13.43 -20.64 12.54
C LYS A 176 11.95 -20.95 12.82
N GLN A 177 11.47 -20.69 14.04
CA GLN A 177 10.08 -20.95 14.41
C GLN A 177 9.10 -20.08 13.61
N PHE A 178 9.46 -18.81 13.37
CA PHE A 178 8.68 -17.93 12.51
C PHE A 178 8.68 -18.43 11.07
N VAL A 179 9.85 -18.82 10.53
CA VAL A 179 9.97 -19.34 9.16
C VAL A 179 9.14 -20.61 8.96
N GLU A 180 9.16 -21.55 9.92
CA GLU A 180 8.34 -22.78 9.87
C GLU A 180 6.84 -22.46 9.89
N GLN A 181 6.41 -21.49 10.71
CA GLN A 181 5.01 -21.09 10.74
C GLN A 181 4.58 -20.35 9.46
N LEU A 182 5.46 -19.52 8.90
CA LEU A 182 5.24 -18.83 7.64
C LEU A 182 5.15 -19.83 6.48
N ASP A 183 6.04 -20.80 6.41
CA ASP A 183 6.01 -21.88 5.40
C ASP A 183 4.71 -22.68 5.50
N GLY A 184 4.30 -23.05 6.72
CA GLY A 184 3.02 -23.71 6.97
C GLY A 184 1.82 -22.89 6.51
N PHE A 185 1.84 -21.56 6.68
CA PHE A 185 0.80 -20.68 6.16
C PHE A 185 0.81 -20.57 4.64
N LEU A 186 1.97 -20.34 4.04
CA LEU A 186 2.12 -20.16 2.59
C LEU A 186 1.79 -21.44 1.81
N SER A 187 2.12 -22.61 2.35
CA SER A 187 1.78 -23.91 1.75
C SER A 187 0.27 -24.18 1.65
N GLN A 188 -0.54 -23.46 2.43
CA GLN A 188 -2.01 -23.55 2.39
C GLN A 188 -2.65 -22.52 1.43
N LEU A 189 -1.89 -21.55 0.95
CA LEU A 189 -2.41 -20.54 0.01
C LEU A 189 -2.48 -21.11 -1.41
N PRO A 190 -3.40 -20.61 -2.26
CA PRO A 190 -3.41 -20.92 -3.68
C PRO A 190 -2.03 -20.69 -4.31
N SER A 191 -1.60 -21.58 -5.20
CA SER A 191 -0.30 -21.51 -5.89
C SER A 191 -0.10 -20.15 -6.58
N GLY A 192 1.01 -19.46 -6.28
CA GLY A 192 1.32 -18.14 -6.86
C GLY A 192 2.02 -17.15 -5.92
N VAL A 193 2.31 -17.53 -4.67
CA VAL A 193 3.05 -16.66 -3.73
C VAL A 193 4.55 -16.86 -3.91
N GLU A 194 5.25 -15.84 -4.41
CA GLU A 194 6.72 -15.79 -4.50
C GLU A 194 7.28 -14.93 -3.37
N LEU A 195 8.10 -15.52 -2.48
CA LEU A 195 8.94 -14.76 -1.56
C LEU A 195 10.29 -14.47 -2.23
N ARG A 196 10.53 -13.22 -2.64
CA ARG A 196 11.86 -12.78 -3.09
C ARG A 196 12.68 -12.31 -1.89
N GLY A 197 13.38 -13.24 -1.25
CA GLY A 197 14.56 -12.91 -0.43
C GLY A 197 15.72 -12.63 -1.38
N GLY A 198 16.34 -11.46 -1.27
CA GLY A 198 17.53 -11.14 -2.07
C GLY A 198 18.69 -12.04 -1.70
N ASP A 199 19.02 -13.01 -2.55
CA ASP A 199 20.32 -13.66 -2.50
C ASP A 199 21.38 -12.62 -2.84
N SER A 200 22.15 -12.24 -1.82
CA SER A 200 23.38 -11.48 -2.01
C SER A 200 24.38 -12.45 -2.64
N LYS A 201 24.75 -12.21 -3.90
CA LYS A 201 25.96 -12.78 -4.50
C LYS A 201 27.20 -12.28 -3.79
#